data_AF-A0A1H6F5B6-F1
#
_entry.id   AF-A0A1H6F5B6-F1
#
_cell.length_a   1.000
_cell.length_b   1.000
_cell.length_c   1.000
_cell.angle_alpha   90.00
_cell.angle_beta   90.00
_cell.angle_gamma   90.00
#
_symmetry.space_group_name_H-M   'P 1'
#
loop_
_entity.id
_entity.type
_entity.pdbx_description
1 polymer ?
#
loop_
_entity_poly.entity_id
_entity_poly.type
_entity_poly.pdbx_seq_one_letter_code
_entity_poly.pdbx_strand_id
1 'polypeptide(L)' 'MYPSALSIKQVVEKLKLVAPNVKTVVGGAPFNMDDKLWKEVGADAMGSDSGEAINYVNKMMEELK' A
#
# COMPACT_ATOMS: atom_id res chain seq x y z
N MET A 1 4.37 12.96 -12.86
CA MET A 1 4.44 13.08 -11.38
C MET A 1 3.04 12.92 -10.85
N TYR A 2 2.76 11.86 -10.09
CA TYR A 2 1.43 11.58 -9.53
C TYR A 2 1.28 12.27 -8.16
N PRO A 3 0.58 13.43 -8.06
CA PRO A 3 0.56 14.20 -6.81
C PRO A 3 -0.05 13.42 -5.65
N SER A 4 -1.02 12.54 -5.93
CA SER A 4 -1.62 11.65 -4.94
C SER A 4 -0.63 10.63 -4.37
N ALA A 5 0.29 10.10 -5.18
CA ALA A 5 1.29 9.13 -4.71
C ALA A 5 2.28 9.76 -3.71
N LEU A 6 2.62 11.04 -3.90
CA LEU A 6 3.44 11.80 -2.95
C LEU A 6 2.73 11.96 -1.60
N SER A 7 1.43 12.22 -1.59
CA SER A 7 0.64 12.27 -0.36
C SER A 7 0.58 10.91 0.34
N ILE A 8 0.46 9.82 -0.42
CA ILE A 8 0.45 8.46 0.14
C ILE A 8 1.78 8.12 0.81
N LYS A 9 2.91 8.51 0.23
CA LYS A 9 4.23 8.32 0.86
C LYS A 9 4.28 8.92 2.27
N GLN A 10 3.79 10.15 2.44
CA GLN A 10 3.74 10.79 3.76
C GLN A 10 2.82 10.06 4.75
N VAL A 11 1.70 9.50 4.28
CA VAL A 11 0.78 8.72 5.12
C VAL A 11 1.46 7.42 5.59
N VAL A 12 2.08 6.69 4.67
CA VAL A 12 2.78 5.43 4.96
C VAL A 12 3.94 5.67 5.93
N GLU A 13 4.75 6.71 5.70
CA GLU A 13 5.86 7.09 6.60
C GLU A 13 5.36 7.38 8.01
N LYS A 14 4.29 8.18 8.15
CA LYS A 14 3.71 8.50 9.47
C LYS A 14 3.09 7.27 10.14
N LEU A 15 2.39 6.42 9.40
CA LEU A 15 1.83 5.17 9.92
C LEU A 15 2.92 4.25 10.46
N LYS A 16 4.02 4.08 9.73
CA LYS A 16 5.16 3.28 10.19
C LYS A 16 5.80 3.82 11.47
N LEU A 17 5.80 5.14 11.66
CA LEU A 17 6.32 5.76 12.88
C LEU A 17 5.41 5.54 14.10
N VAL A 18 4.09 5.67 13.94
CA VAL A 18 3.14 5.62 15.07
C VAL A 18 2.60 4.22 15.34
N ALA A 19 2.59 3.35 14.34
CA ALA A 19 2.02 2.00 14.38
C ALA A 19 2.83 1.06 13.45
N PRO A 20 4.07 0.69 13.83
CA PRO A 20 5.00 -0.05 12.95
C PRO A 20 4.50 -1.43 12.50
N ASN A 21 3.52 -1.99 13.21
CA ASN A 21 2.92 -3.29 12.87
C ASN A 21 1.72 -3.19 11.91
N VAL A 22 1.25 -1.98 11.59
CA VAL A 22 0.14 -1.78 10.63
C VAL A 22 0.66 -2.00 9.22
N LYS A 23 0.03 -2.95 8.52
CA LYS A 23 0.28 -3.22 7.10
C LYS A 23 -0.53 -2.27 6.23
N THR A 24 0.04 -1.93 5.07
CA THR A 24 -0.53 -0.97 4.12
C THR A 24 -0.69 -1.58 2.73
N VAL A 25 -1.89 -1.44 2.17
CA VAL A 25 -2.20 -1.82 0.78
C VAL A 25 -2.60 -0.55 0.03
N VAL A 26 -1.97 -0.30 -1.12
CA VAL A 26 -2.25 0.88 -1.97
C VAL A 26 -2.87 0.45 -3.30
N GLY A 27 -3.54 1.36 -3.99
CA GLY A 27 -4.16 1.09 -5.28
C GLY A 27 -4.68 2.33 -5.98
N GLY A 28 -5.34 2.15 -7.12
CA GLY A 28 -5.87 3.22 -7.95
C GLY A 28 -4.93 3.64 -9.09
N ALA A 29 -5.39 4.58 -9.92
CA ALA A 29 -4.77 4.91 -11.21
C ALA A 29 -3.24 5.13 -11.17
N PRO A 30 -2.64 5.87 -10.21
CA PRO A 30 -1.19 6.04 -10.15
C PRO A 30 -0.41 4.72 -10.02
N PHE A 31 -0.88 3.82 -9.16
CA PHE A 31 -0.22 2.54 -8.90
C PHE A 31 -0.47 1.56 -10.05
N ASN A 32 -1.64 1.63 -10.70
CA ASN A 32 -1.92 0.84 -11.90
C ASN A 32 -1.08 1.27 -13.11
N MET A 33 -0.61 2.51 -13.14
CA MET A 33 0.25 3.03 -14.21
C MET A 33 1.75 2.73 -13.98
N ASP A 34 2.16 2.50 -12.73
CA ASP A 34 3.53 2.18 -12.36
C ASP A 34 3.55 1.15 -11.21
N ASP A 35 3.83 -0.10 -11.56
CA ASP A 35 3.85 -1.26 -10.66
C ASP A 35 5.01 -1.25 -9.64
N LYS A 36 5.93 -0.29 -9.73
CA LYS A 36 7.03 -0.08 -8.77
C LYS A 36 6.72 1.02 -7.77
N LEU A 37 5.78 1.91 -8.07
CA LEU A 37 5.43 3.07 -7.25
C LEU A 37 5.05 2.70 -5.81
N TRP A 38 4.40 1.56 -5.60
CA TRP A 38 4.03 1.10 -4.24
C TRP A 38 5.26 0.84 -3.37
N LYS A 39 6.37 0.40 -3.96
CA LYS A 39 7.64 0.21 -3.24
C LYS A 39 8.28 1.56 -2.92
N GLU A 40 8.18 2.53 -3.82
CA GLU A 40 8.74 3.88 -3.62
C GLU A 40 8.04 4.66 -2.50
N VAL A 41 6.72 4.48 -2.35
CA VAL A 41 5.96 5.03 -1.22
C VAL A 41 6.10 4.18 0.05
N GLY A 42 6.69 2.99 -0.06
CA GLY A 42 6.96 2.09 1.04
C GLY A 42 5.75 1.27 1.52
N ALA A 43 4.73 1.07 0.69
CA ALA A 43 3.60 0.21 1.03
C ALA A 43 4.03 -1.26 1.15
N ASP A 44 3.23 -2.10 1.82
CA ASP A 44 3.49 -3.54 1.95
C ASP A 44 2.96 -4.34 0.75
N ALA A 45 1.89 -3.86 0.11
CA ALA A 45 1.31 -4.44 -1.09
C ALA A 45 0.57 -3.40 -1.94
N MET A 46 0.23 -3.80 -3.17
CA MET A 46 -0.57 -3.03 -4.10
C MET A 46 -1.69 -3.92 -4.67
N GLY A 47 -2.93 -3.44 -4.65
CA GLY A 47 -4.04 -4.04 -5.39
C GLY A 47 -4.40 -3.21 -6.62
N SER A 48 -4.49 -3.85 -7.79
CA SER A 48 -4.90 -3.21 -9.04
C SER A 48 -6.40 -2.94 -9.10
N ASP A 49 -7.18 -3.70 -8.32
CA ASP A 49 -8.61 -3.54 -8.09
C ASP A 49 -8.99 -3.93 -6.65
N SER A 50 -10.28 -3.83 -6.33
CA SER A 50 -10.82 -4.16 -5.01
C SER A 50 -10.67 -5.63 -4.63
N GLY A 51 -10.77 -6.55 -5.59
CA GLY A 51 -10.66 -7.99 -5.36
C GLY A 51 -9.23 -8.39 -5.02
N GLU A 52 -8.26 -7.83 -5.74
CA GLU A 52 -6.85 -8.05 -5.46
C GLU A 52 -6.46 -7.48 -4.09
N ALA A 53 -6.94 -6.27 -3.74
CA ALA A 53 -6.70 -5.68 -2.43
C ALA A 53 -7.19 -6.58 -1.28
N ILE A 54 -8.38 -7.20 -1.42
CA ILE A 54 -8.92 -8.15 -0.42
C ILE A 54 -8.01 -9.37 -0.28
N ASN A 55 -7.47 -9.90 -1.38
CA ASN A 55 -6.56 -11.04 -1.35
C ASN A 55 -5.29 -10.74 -0.53
N TYR A 56 -4.70 -9.55 -0.70
CA TYR A 56 -3.54 -9.15 0.10
C TYR A 56 -3.88 -9.01 1.59
N VAL A 57 -5.03 -8.42 1.92
CA VAL A 57 -5.47 -8.30 3.32
C VAL A 57 -5.65 -9.69 3.94
N ASN A 58 -6.32 -10.62 3.25
CA ASN A 58 -6.49 -11.99 3.74
C ASN A 58 -5.14 -12.69 3.99
N LYS A 59 -4.21 -12.57 3.05
CA LYS A 59 -2.85 -13.12 3.20
C LYS A 59 -2.12 -12.53 4.41
N MET A 60 -2.17 -11.21 4.58
CA MET A 60 -1.58 -10.53 5.73
C MET A 60 -2.18 -11.00 7.06
N MET A 61 -3.50 -11.27 7.09
CA MET A 61 -4.18 -11.80 8.27
C MET A 61 -3.80 -13.25 8.58
N GLU A 62 -3.48 -14.06 7.57
CA GLU A 62 -2.95 -15.41 7.77
C GLU A 62 -1.53 -15.40 8.36
N GLU A 63 -0.70 -14.45 7.94
CA GLU A 63 0.67 -14.27 8.45
C GLU A 63 0.73 -13.80 9.91
N LEU A 64 -0.38 -13.31 10.46
CA LEU A 64 -0.50 -12.89 11.86
C LEU A 64 -0.94 -14.01 12.82
N LYS A 65 -1.32 -15.18 12.29
CA LYS A 65 -1.71 -16.36 13.09
C LYS A 65 -0.48 -17.13 13.58
#